data_AF-A0A5I0D5J4-F1
#
_entry.id   AF-A0A5I0D5J4-F1
#
_cell.length_a   1.000
_cell.length_b   1.000
_cell.length_c   1.000
_cell.angle_alpha   90.00
_cell.angle_beta   90.00
_cell.angle_gamma   90.00
#
_symmetry.space_group_name_H-M   'P 1'
#
loop_
_entity.id
_entity.type
_entity.pdbx_description
1 polymer ?
#
loop_
_entity_poly.entity_id
_entity_poly.type
_entity_poly.pdbx_seq_one_letter_code
_entity_poly.pdbx_strand_id
1 'polypeptide(L)'
;MSNIDSDSIKQELSETGTLTGIEADLDEEMVLEPFDPDAISIEQKVVPMDTLIRRLKQQSIHLSPNFQRNEVWDVTRRSRLIESLLLKIPLPMFYVASDEKGTWEVVDGLQRLSTIRDFIIGNENGVCLTLKNLEFLGEKLNGKTFRSIENDSTQQRLVNDILETEMRFTVINPGTPEAVKRNIFKRINTGGMPLTLQEIRHALYQGKSSTLLYELSCSEEFLNVLGNKVNDTRMASRELILRFISFLIFNRESYKSNLDSWLSNAMRVINLMPNITSKELNKIYKTADELPIIKLSDLDEIKDLFKKAMLRCDLIFDGHAFRKSIPGDERKTPINKSLFEVWSNVLCHLTDDDFIKLKDNKKYLLEKYKLILEDADFVSAISRHSSMQSSVIGRYNAIENIVKETIDG
;
A
#
# COMPACT_ATOMS: atom_id res chain seq x y z
N MET A 1 33.10 16.85 -3.97
CA MET A 1 32.10 16.34 -4.92
C MET A 1 31.72 14.96 -4.42
N SER A 2 30.54 14.80 -3.82
CA SER A 2 30.03 13.48 -3.46
C SER A 2 29.67 12.78 -4.77
N ASN A 3 30.54 11.87 -5.22
CA ASN A 3 30.33 11.02 -6.41
C ASN A 3 29.31 9.91 -6.09
N ILE A 4 28.14 10.26 -5.58
CA ILE A 4 27.01 9.33 -5.57
C ILE A 4 26.45 9.39 -6.99
N ASP A 5 26.91 8.48 -7.84
CA ASP A 5 26.43 8.36 -9.21
C ASP A 5 24.92 8.04 -9.17
N SER A 6 24.08 9.04 -9.45
CA SER A 6 22.63 8.97 -9.35
C SER A 6 22.06 7.82 -10.17
N ASP A 7 22.79 7.42 -11.22
CA ASP A 7 22.37 6.41 -12.20
C ASP A 7 22.63 4.98 -11.68
N SER A 8 23.37 4.83 -10.56
CA SER A 8 23.63 3.54 -9.91
C SER A 8 22.58 3.14 -8.85
N ILE A 9 21.74 4.08 -8.41
CA ILE A 9 20.72 3.84 -7.37
C ILE A 9 19.49 3.19 -8.01
N LYS A 10 19.17 1.97 -7.58
CA LYS A 10 17.96 1.27 -8.02
C LYS A 10 16.73 2.01 -7.54
N GLN A 11 15.75 2.18 -8.43
CA GLN A 11 14.47 2.82 -8.13
C GLN A 11 13.31 1.84 -8.30
N GLU A 12 12.21 2.13 -7.61
CA GLU A 12 10.97 1.41 -7.85
C GLU A 12 10.42 1.72 -9.24
N LEU A 13 9.67 0.76 -9.78
CA LEU A 13 9.05 0.85 -11.09
C LEU A 13 7.56 1.13 -10.94
N SER A 14 7.05 2.09 -11.72
CA SER A 14 5.63 2.38 -11.88
C SER A 14 4.89 1.25 -12.58
N GLU A 15 3.57 1.35 -12.68
CA GLU A 15 2.74 0.37 -13.40
C GLU A 15 3.12 0.20 -14.89
N THR A 16 3.73 1.22 -15.49
CA THR A 16 4.18 1.23 -16.90
C THR A 16 5.65 0.84 -17.06
N GLY A 17 6.34 0.53 -15.96
CA GLY A 17 7.76 0.19 -15.96
C GLY A 17 8.71 1.39 -15.96
N THR A 18 8.19 2.62 -15.83
CA THR A 18 9.02 3.83 -15.65
C THR A 18 9.50 3.97 -14.21
N LEU A 19 10.59 4.69 -13.97
CA LEU A 19 11.09 4.94 -12.61
C LEU A 19 10.12 5.83 -11.82
N THR A 20 9.92 5.53 -10.53
CA THR A 20 9.00 6.28 -9.66
C THR A 20 9.62 7.53 -9.02
N GLY A 21 10.95 7.67 -9.04
CA GLY A 21 11.66 8.71 -8.29
C GLY A 21 11.95 8.34 -6.83
N ILE A 22 11.60 7.12 -6.40
CA ILE A 22 11.84 6.56 -5.06
C ILE A 22 12.83 5.40 -5.17
N GLU A 23 13.82 5.37 -4.27
CA GLU A 23 14.82 4.32 -4.15
C GLU A 23 14.15 2.98 -3.79
N ALA A 24 14.56 1.91 -4.48
CA ALA A 24 14.11 0.57 -4.18
C ALA A 24 14.91 0.01 -2.99
N ASP A 25 14.21 -0.55 -2.00
CA ASP A 25 14.86 -1.20 -0.87
C ASP A 25 15.57 -2.48 -1.34
N LEU A 26 16.83 -2.63 -0.92
CA LEU A 26 17.67 -3.76 -1.32
C LEU A 26 17.53 -4.97 -0.38
N ASP A 27 16.99 -4.75 0.82
CA ASP A 27 16.82 -5.75 1.88
C ASP A 27 15.35 -6.02 2.24
N GLU A 28 14.39 -5.41 1.54
CA GLU A 28 12.97 -5.59 1.82
C GLU A 28 12.46 -6.92 1.24
N GLU A 29 12.79 -8.01 1.92
CA GLU A 29 12.18 -9.32 1.72
C GLU A 29 11.16 -9.63 2.81
N MET A 30 10.06 -10.27 2.41
CA MET A 30 9.03 -10.73 3.34
C MET A 30 9.58 -11.94 4.10
N VAL A 31 10.04 -11.72 5.33
CA VAL A 31 10.51 -12.81 6.20
C VAL A 31 9.30 -13.59 6.69
N LEU A 32 9.24 -14.88 6.35
CA LEU A 32 8.25 -15.79 6.91
C LEU A 32 8.62 -16.08 8.36
N GLU A 33 7.90 -15.45 9.28
CA GLU A 33 7.95 -15.82 10.70
C GLU A 33 7.50 -17.28 10.86
N PRO A 34 8.10 -18.05 11.78
CA PRO A 34 7.62 -19.39 12.10
C PRO A 34 6.13 -19.35 12.41
N PHE A 35 5.36 -20.20 11.73
CA PHE A 35 3.93 -20.31 11.95
C PHE A 35 3.57 -21.78 12.14
N ASP A 36 2.49 -22.02 12.88
CA ASP A 36 1.90 -23.34 13.00
C ASP A 36 1.23 -23.73 11.66
N PRO A 37 1.72 -24.77 10.95
CA PRO A 37 1.11 -25.21 9.70
C PRO A 37 -0.36 -25.62 9.86
N ASP A 38 -0.74 -26.12 11.03
CA ASP A 38 -2.12 -26.56 11.31
C ASP A 38 -3.08 -25.37 11.46
N ALA A 39 -2.56 -24.16 11.66
CA ALA A 39 -3.35 -22.93 11.67
C ALA A 39 -3.74 -22.44 10.26
N ILE A 40 -3.19 -23.04 9.19
CA ILE A 40 -3.57 -22.69 7.82
C ILE A 40 -4.92 -23.33 7.52
N SER A 41 -5.94 -22.48 7.27
CA SER A 41 -7.25 -22.94 6.86
C SER A 41 -7.63 -22.31 5.52
N ILE A 42 -7.61 -23.15 4.48
CA ILE A 42 -7.97 -22.77 3.12
C ILE A 42 -9.01 -23.77 2.63
N GLU A 43 -10.12 -23.28 2.11
CA GLU A 43 -11.21 -24.10 1.57
C GLU A 43 -11.52 -23.73 0.11
N GLN A 44 -12.01 -24.70 -0.66
CA GLN A 44 -12.55 -24.44 -1.98
C GLN A 44 -14.08 -24.37 -1.92
N LYS A 45 -14.66 -23.32 -2.50
CA LYS A 45 -16.10 -23.09 -2.56
C LYS A 45 -16.55 -22.89 -4.00
N VAL A 46 -17.65 -23.56 -4.36
CA VAL A 46 -18.37 -23.28 -5.60
C VAL A 46 -19.46 -22.27 -5.26
N VAL A 47 -19.44 -21.13 -5.95
CA VAL A 47 -20.33 -20.00 -5.70
C VAL A 47 -21.13 -19.72 -6.98
N PRO A 48 -22.45 -19.98 -6.99
CA PRO A 48 -23.32 -19.61 -8.10
C PRO A 48 -23.35 -18.10 -8.31
N MET A 49 -23.54 -17.65 -9.56
CA MET A 49 -23.56 -16.24 -9.92
C MET A 49 -24.60 -15.44 -9.12
N ASP A 50 -25.80 -15.97 -8.89
CA ASP A 50 -26.79 -15.32 -8.03
C ASP A 50 -26.29 -15.06 -6.60
N THR A 51 -25.54 -16.01 -6.04
CA THR A 51 -24.93 -15.83 -4.72
C THR A 51 -23.82 -14.79 -4.76
N LEU A 52 -23.01 -14.77 -5.82
CA LEU A 52 -22.00 -13.73 -6.01
C LEU A 52 -22.66 -12.34 -6.09
N ILE A 53 -23.68 -12.19 -6.95
CA ILE A 53 -24.42 -10.93 -7.14
C ILE A 53 -25.03 -10.46 -5.82
N ARG A 54 -25.69 -11.36 -5.09
CA ARG A 54 -26.25 -11.04 -3.76
C ARG A 54 -25.16 -10.54 -2.82
N ARG A 55 -24.03 -11.24 -2.74
CA ARG A 55 -22.92 -10.86 -1.86
C ARG A 55 -22.29 -9.52 -2.24
N LEU A 56 -22.16 -9.23 -3.54
CA LEU A 56 -21.68 -7.95 -4.07
C LEU A 56 -22.65 -6.80 -3.73
N LYS A 57 -23.96 -7.00 -3.92
CA LYS A 57 -25.00 -6.02 -3.55
C LYS A 57 -25.01 -5.73 -2.05
N GLN A 58 -24.78 -6.76 -1.23
CA GLN A 58 -24.67 -6.65 0.23
C GLN A 58 -23.33 -6.07 0.72
N GLN A 59 -22.40 -5.78 -0.19
CA GLN A 59 -21.04 -5.36 0.15
C GLN A 59 -20.31 -6.36 1.08
N SER A 60 -20.66 -7.65 0.99
CA SER A 60 -19.98 -8.74 1.72
C SER A 60 -18.81 -9.35 0.94
N ILE A 61 -18.54 -8.81 -0.25
CA ILE A 61 -17.33 -9.01 -1.04
C ILE A 61 -16.79 -7.61 -1.35
N HIS A 62 -15.63 -7.29 -0.80
CA HIS A 62 -14.95 -6.04 -1.06
C HIS A 62 -14.11 -6.18 -2.31
N LEU A 63 -14.54 -5.48 -3.35
CA LEU A 63 -13.78 -5.25 -4.56
C LEU A 63 -13.04 -3.94 -4.35
N SER A 64 -11.90 -3.94 -3.67
CA SER A 64 -11.12 -2.73 -3.41
C SER A 64 -10.61 -2.13 -4.74
N PRO A 65 -11.28 -1.15 -5.37
CA PRO A 65 -10.95 -0.72 -6.74
C PRO A 65 -9.69 0.12 -6.75
N ASN A 66 -9.44 0.86 -5.66
CA ASN A 66 -8.27 1.69 -5.41
C ASN A 66 -6.98 0.88 -5.20
N PHE A 67 -7.09 -0.45 -5.10
CA PHE A 67 -6.00 -1.35 -4.74
C PHE A 67 -5.15 -1.76 -5.96
N GLN A 68 -5.68 -1.72 -7.16
CA GLN A 68 -4.95 -2.17 -8.35
C GLN A 68 -5.13 -1.16 -9.47
N ARG A 69 -3.98 -0.70 -10.03
CA ARG A 69 -3.77 0.00 -11.31
C ARG A 69 -5.08 0.38 -12.00
N ASN A 70 -5.40 1.68 -12.07
CA ASN A 70 -6.48 2.26 -12.88
C ASN A 70 -7.06 1.25 -13.89
N GLU A 71 -8.28 0.72 -13.69
CA GLU A 71 -8.86 -0.42 -14.42
C GLU A 71 -8.09 -0.79 -15.71
N VAL A 72 -7.06 -1.64 -15.59
CA VAL A 72 -6.11 -1.89 -16.70
C VAL A 72 -6.81 -2.57 -17.88
N TRP A 73 -7.97 -3.20 -17.62
CA TRP A 73 -8.74 -3.84 -18.66
C TRP A 73 -9.58 -2.81 -19.40
N ASP A 74 -9.22 -2.59 -20.65
CA ASP A 74 -10.05 -1.86 -21.59
C ASP A 74 -11.42 -2.54 -21.77
N VAL A 75 -12.37 -1.80 -22.32
CA VAL A 75 -13.75 -2.29 -22.54
C VAL A 75 -13.75 -3.56 -23.40
N THR A 76 -12.81 -3.71 -24.33
CA THR A 76 -12.68 -4.91 -25.17
C THR A 76 -12.38 -6.14 -24.32
N ARG A 77 -11.33 -6.10 -23.48
CA ARG A 77 -10.94 -7.23 -22.63
C ARG A 77 -12.02 -7.59 -21.63
N ARG A 78 -12.70 -6.58 -21.07
CA ARG A 78 -13.87 -6.77 -20.20
C ARG A 78 -15.01 -7.47 -20.93
N SER A 79 -15.32 -7.04 -22.15
CA SER A 79 -16.37 -7.64 -22.98
C SER A 79 -16.06 -9.10 -23.34
N ARG A 80 -14.81 -9.41 -23.66
CA ARG A 80 -14.37 -10.79 -23.95
C ARG A 80 -14.43 -11.71 -22.73
N LEU A 81 -14.25 -11.19 -21.52
CA LEU A 81 -14.51 -12.00 -20.31
C LEU A 81 -15.98 -12.40 -20.20
N ILE A 82 -16.89 -11.45 -20.44
CA ILE A 82 -18.33 -11.74 -20.46
C ILE A 82 -18.63 -12.73 -21.59
N GLU A 83 -18.01 -12.59 -22.76
CA GLU A 83 -18.14 -13.58 -23.83
C GLU A 83 -17.73 -14.99 -23.39
N SER A 84 -16.59 -15.13 -22.73
CA SER A 84 -16.13 -16.43 -22.19
C SER A 84 -17.14 -17.03 -21.22
N LEU A 85 -17.77 -16.22 -20.36
CA LEU A 85 -18.84 -16.68 -19.46
C LEU A 85 -20.05 -17.21 -20.26
N LEU A 86 -20.49 -16.46 -21.28
CA LEU A 86 -21.62 -16.86 -22.13
C LEU A 86 -21.32 -18.13 -22.95
N LEU A 87 -20.07 -18.33 -23.32
CA LEU A 87 -19.59 -19.53 -24.03
C LEU A 87 -19.32 -20.71 -23.08
N LYS A 88 -19.60 -20.57 -21.78
CA LYS A 88 -19.35 -21.59 -20.74
C LYS A 88 -17.87 -22.01 -20.67
N ILE A 89 -16.96 -21.10 -21.01
CA ILE A 89 -15.53 -21.30 -20.87
C ILE A 89 -15.18 -21.09 -19.39
N PRO A 90 -14.52 -22.07 -18.74
CA PRO A 90 -14.21 -21.98 -17.32
C PRO A 90 -13.26 -20.80 -17.04
N LEU A 91 -13.64 -19.97 -16.07
CA LEU A 91 -12.74 -18.92 -15.56
C LEU A 91 -11.72 -19.54 -14.60
N PRO A 92 -10.50 -18.95 -14.50
CA PRO A 92 -9.57 -19.31 -13.44
C PRO A 92 -10.21 -19.16 -12.06
N MET A 93 -9.67 -19.83 -11.05
CA MET A 93 -10.18 -19.70 -9.68
C MET A 93 -10.03 -18.26 -9.18
N PHE A 94 -10.93 -17.87 -8.28
CA PHE A 94 -10.84 -16.63 -7.50
C PHE A 94 -10.22 -16.93 -6.15
N TYR A 95 -9.43 -16.00 -5.62
CA TYR A 95 -8.89 -16.13 -4.28
C TYR A 95 -9.45 -15.00 -3.43
N VAL A 96 -9.95 -15.34 -2.24
CA VAL A 96 -10.51 -14.38 -1.28
C VAL A 96 -10.02 -14.69 0.13
N ALA A 97 -9.84 -13.66 0.95
CA ALA A 97 -9.62 -13.79 2.39
C ALA A 97 -10.93 -13.47 3.12
N SER A 98 -11.40 -14.38 3.98
CA SER A 98 -12.60 -14.17 4.78
C SER A 98 -12.24 -13.59 6.16
N ASP A 99 -13.00 -12.60 6.61
CA ASP A 99 -12.95 -12.11 7.99
C ASP A 99 -13.85 -12.94 8.94
N GLU A 100 -13.84 -12.61 10.23
CA GLU A 100 -14.68 -13.25 11.27
C GLU A 100 -16.19 -13.05 11.04
N LYS A 101 -16.59 -12.04 10.25
CA LYS A 101 -18.00 -11.74 9.91
C LYS A 101 -18.44 -12.44 8.61
N GLY A 102 -17.53 -13.13 7.93
CA GLY A 102 -17.78 -13.78 6.66
C GLY A 102 -17.71 -12.84 5.46
N THR A 103 -17.19 -11.62 5.61
CA THR A 103 -16.88 -10.68 4.52
C THR A 103 -15.64 -11.18 3.78
N TRP A 104 -15.64 -11.06 2.45
CA TRP A 104 -14.53 -11.52 1.60
C TRP A 104 -13.76 -10.33 1.03
N GLU A 105 -12.46 -10.29 1.29
CA GLU A 105 -11.53 -9.41 0.61
C GLU A 105 -10.93 -10.15 -0.60
N VAL A 106 -10.98 -9.55 -1.79
CA VAL A 106 -10.50 -10.20 -3.00
C VAL A 106 -8.98 -10.15 -3.11
N VAL A 107 -8.36 -11.34 -3.19
CA VAL A 107 -6.91 -11.53 -3.35
C VAL A 107 -6.50 -11.57 -4.82
N ASP A 108 -7.29 -12.29 -5.63
CA ASP A 108 -7.10 -12.44 -7.06
C ASP A 108 -8.46 -12.51 -7.78
N GLY A 109 -8.47 -11.99 -9.01
CA GLY A 109 -9.66 -11.93 -9.85
C GLY A 109 -10.47 -10.65 -9.68
N LEU A 110 -9.91 -9.60 -9.07
CA LEU A 110 -10.56 -8.29 -8.89
C LEU A 110 -11.12 -7.72 -10.20
N GLN A 111 -10.32 -7.68 -11.27
CA GLN A 111 -10.76 -7.19 -12.59
C GLN A 111 -11.89 -8.04 -13.19
N ARG A 112 -11.84 -9.36 -12.96
CA ARG A 112 -12.85 -10.30 -13.42
C ARG A 112 -14.17 -10.10 -12.67
N LEU A 113 -14.12 -10.01 -11.34
CA LEU A 113 -15.30 -9.75 -10.50
C LEU A 113 -15.87 -8.35 -10.71
N SER A 114 -15.04 -7.33 -10.90
CA SER A 114 -15.48 -5.97 -11.21
C SER A 114 -16.15 -5.89 -12.58
N THR A 115 -15.62 -6.60 -13.57
CA THR A 115 -16.26 -6.73 -14.89
C THR A 115 -17.64 -7.39 -14.80
N ILE A 116 -17.76 -8.49 -14.04
CA ILE A 116 -19.03 -9.17 -13.80
C ILE A 116 -20.02 -8.26 -13.06
N ARG A 117 -19.57 -7.58 -11.99
CA ARG A 117 -20.36 -6.58 -11.25
C ARG A 117 -20.88 -5.51 -12.19
N ASP A 118 -20.00 -4.89 -12.95
CA ASP A 118 -20.35 -3.75 -13.81
C ASP A 118 -21.27 -4.16 -14.95
N PHE A 119 -21.16 -5.39 -15.46
CA PHE A 119 -22.06 -5.89 -16.48
C PHE A 119 -23.47 -6.14 -15.95
N ILE A 120 -23.59 -6.81 -14.79
CA ILE A 120 -24.89 -7.30 -14.26
C ILE A 120 -25.58 -6.25 -13.37
N ILE A 121 -24.82 -5.60 -12.49
CA ILE A 121 -25.33 -4.66 -11.48
C ILE A 121 -25.12 -3.21 -11.92
N GLY A 122 -23.97 -2.94 -12.53
CA GLY A 122 -23.46 -1.58 -12.77
C GLY A 122 -22.29 -1.23 -11.84
N ASN A 123 -21.50 -0.25 -12.26
CA ASN A 123 -20.39 0.28 -11.44
C ASN A 123 -20.91 1.14 -10.28
N GLU A 124 -20.01 1.76 -9.52
CA GLU A 124 -20.36 2.60 -8.36
C GLU A 124 -21.29 3.78 -8.70
N ASN A 125 -21.25 4.25 -9.95
CA ASN A 125 -22.12 5.30 -10.47
C ASN A 125 -23.41 4.74 -11.11
N GLY A 126 -23.66 3.43 -11.00
CA GLY A 126 -24.80 2.75 -11.60
C GLY A 126 -24.71 2.55 -13.12
N VAL A 127 -23.54 2.78 -13.72
CA VAL A 127 -23.33 2.61 -15.16
C VAL A 127 -23.00 1.16 -15.48
N CYS A 128 -23.79 0.54 -16.37
CA CYS A 128 -23.57 -0.84 -16.80
C CYS A 128 -22.53 -0.93 -17.92
N LEU A 129 -21.71 -1.98 -17.88
CA LEU A 129 -20.81 -2.32 -18.97
C LEU A 129 -21.61 -2.64 -20.23
N THR A 130 -21.26 -1.98 -21.33
CA THR A 130 -21.80 -2.25 -22.66
C THR A 130 -20.79 -3.09 -23.44
N LEU A 131 -21.22 -4.24 -23.96
CA LEU A 131 -20.34 -5.16 -24.66
C LEU A 131 -19.85 -4.58 -25.99
N LYS A 132 -18.56 -4.70 -26.27
CA LYS A 132 -17.93 -4.26 -27.52
C LYS A 132 -16.84 -5.24 -27.94
N ASN A 133 -16.58 -5.32 -29.25
CA ASN A 133 -15.45 -6.08 -29.81
C ASN A 133 -15.41 -7.56 -29.35
N LEU A 134 -16.59 -8.16 -29.20
CA LEU A 134 -16.77 -9.62 -29.01
C LEU A 134 -16.29 -10.38 -30.25
N GLU A 135 -15.69 -11.56 -30.06
CA GLU A 135 -15.09 -12.36 -31.14
C GLU A 135 -16.08 -13.31 -31.82
N PHE A 136 -16.98 -13.92 -31.05
CA PHE A 136 -17.91 -14.96 -31.50
C PHE A 136 -19.37 -14.52 -31.44
N LEU A 137 -19.73 -13.70 -30.44
CA LEU A 137 -21.11 -13.26 -30.18
C LEU A 137 -21.36 -11.82 -30.61
N GLY A 138 -20.43 -11.22 -31.36
CA GLY A 138 -20.44 -9.81 -31.73
C GLY A 138 -21.68 -9.36 -32.50
N GLU A 139 -22.10 -10.10 -33.52
CA GLU A 139 -23.29 -9.75 -34.32
C GLU A 139 -24.57 -9.68 -33.48
N LYS A 140 -24.64 -10.48 -32.40
CA LYS A 140 -25.84 -10.62 -31.58
C LYS A 140 -25.83 -9.72 -30.35
N LEU A 141 -24.65 -9.49 -29.74
CA LEU A 141 -24.53 -8.92 -28.40
C LEU A 141 -23.67 -7.65 -28.31
N ASN A 142 -22.95 -7.23 -29.37
CA ASN A 142 -22.27 -5.93 -29.34
C ASN A 142 -23.29 -4.80 -29.14
N GLY A 143 -22.96 -3.82 -28.30
CA GLY A 143 -23.83 -2.71 -27.92
C GLY A 143 -24.89 -3.06 -26.86
N LYS A 144 -24.98 -4.32 -26.43
CA LYS A 144 -25.94 -4.74 -25.39
C LYS A 144 -25.34 -4.62 -23.98
N THR A 145 -26.20 -4.28 -23.02
CA THR A 145 -25.97 -4.40 -21.57
C THR A 145 -26.73 -5.61 -21.03
N PHE A 146 -26.41 -6.08 -19.82
CA PHE A 146 -27.17 -7.17 -19.20
C PHE A 146 -28.67 -6.87 -19.12
N ARG A 147 -29.04 -5.65 -18.69
CA ARG A 147 -30.43 -5.19 -18.63
C ARG A 147 -31.15 -5.25 -19.99
N SER A 148 -30.44 -4.96 -21.08
CA SER A 148 -31.03 -5.06 -22.43
C SER A 148 -31.26 -6.52 -22.85
N ILE A 149 -30.43 -7.45 -22.38
CA ILE A 149 -30.58 -8.89 -22.62
C ILE A 149 -31.70 -9.45 -21.75
N GLU A 150 -31.77 -9.04 -20.47
CA GLU A 150 -32.78 -9.46 -19.51
C GLU A 150 -34.20 -9.07 -19.94
N ASN A 151 -34.37 -7.88 -20.52
CA ASN A 151 -35.66 -7.40 -21.02
C ASN A 151 -36.07 -8.02 -22.37
N ASP A 152 -35.18 -8.75 -23.05
CA ASP A 152 -35.47 -9.41 -24.32
C ASP A 152 -35.98 -10.83 -24.05
N SER A 153 -37.29 -11.06 -24.26
CA SER A 153 -37.92 -12.36 -24.02
C SER A 153 -37.33 -13.49 -24.87
N THR A 154 -36.68 -13.17 -25.99
CA THR A 154 -36.00 -14.16 -26.85
C THR A 154 -34.67 -14.63 -26.27
N GLN A 155 -34.13 -13.93 -25.27
CA GLN A 155 -32.82 -14.20 -24.67
C GLN A 155 -32.89 -14.78 -23.25
N GLN A 156 -34.07 -15.16 -22.76
CA GLN A 156 -34.23 -15.68 -21.39
C GLN A 156 -33.32 -16.87 -21.07
N ARG A 157 -33.07 -17.75 -22.05
CA ARG A 157 -32.10 -18.84 -21.88
C ARG A 157 -30.69 -18.33 -21.56
N LEU A 158 -30.26 -17.25 -22.24
CA LEU A 158 -28.95 -16.65 -22.03
C LEU A 158 -28.84 -16.01 -20.64
N VAL A 159 -29.93 -15.38 -20.18
CA VAL A 159 -30.02 -14.82 -18.82
C VAL A 159 -29.83 -15.92 -17.78
N ASN A 160 -30.56 -17.03 -17.93
CA ASN A 160 -30.45 -18.18 -17.03
C ASN A 160 -29.03 -18.78 -17.06
N ASP A 161 -28.46 -18.97 -18.26
CA ASP A 161 -27.09 -19.48 -18.41
C ASP A 161 -26.06 -18.61 -17.65
N ILE A 162 -26.22 -17.28 -17.65
CA ILE A 162 -25.35 -16.35 -16.89
C ILE A 162 -25.57 -16.51 -15.38
N LEU A 163 -26.83 -16.48 -14.92
CA LEU A 163 -27.16 -16.49 -13.48
C LEU A 163 -26.92 -17.85 -12.80
N GLU A 164 -26.95 -18.94 -13.58
CA GLU A 164 -26.63 -20.29 -13.12
C GLU A 164 -25.13 -20.61 -13.23
N THR A 165 -24.31 -19.72 -13.79
CA THR A 165 -22.86 -19.94 -13.90
C THR A 165 -22.23 -20.11 -12.52
N GLU A 166 -21.48 -21.20 -12.36
CA GLU A 166 -20.76 -21.51 -11.12
C GLU A 166 -19.32 -21.01 -11.17
N MET A 167 -18.89 -20.31 -10.12
CA MET A 167 -17.53 -19.81 -9.97
C MET A 167 -16.80 -20.53 -8.85
N ARG A 168 -15.51 -20.81 -9.06
CA ARG A 168 -14.67 -21.49 -8.06
C ARG A 168 -13.87 -20.48 -7.28
N PHE A 169 -14.07 -20.46 -5.97
CA PHE A 169 -13.35 -19.63 -5.01
C PHE A 169 -12.45 -20.50 -4.14
N THR A 170 -11.24 -20.01 -3.87
CA THR A 170 -10.38 -20.46 -2.79
C THR A 170 -10.47 -19.42 -1.68
N VAL A 171 -11.02 -19.82 -0.54
CA VAL A 171 -11.26 -18.94 0.61
C VAL A 171 -10.20 -19.21 1.66
N ILE A 172 -9.46 -18.18 2.02
CA ILE A 172 -8.54 -18.20 3.16
C ILE A 172 -9.36 -17.84 4.40
N ASN A 173 -9.58 -18.81 5.28
CA ASN A 173 -10.49 -18.67 6.42
C ASN A 173 -9.89 -17.78 7.53
N PRO A 174 -10.75 -17.18 8.37
CA PRO A 174 -10.31 -16.55 9.61
C PRO A 174 -9.54 -17.56 10.48
N GLY A 175 -8.53 -17.09 11.20
CA GLY A 175 -7.60 -17.93 11.97
C GLY A 175 -6.27 -18.19 11.27
N THR A 176 -6.24 -18.18 9.92
CA THR A 176 -4.98 -18.27 9.16
C THR A 176 -4.04 -17.13 9.57
N PRO A 177 -2.78 -17.40 9.97
CA PRO A 177 -1.85 -16.35 10.38
C PRO A 177 -1.67 -15.26 9.32
N GLU A 178 -1.59 -14.00 9.75
CA GLU A 178 -1.48 -12.85 8.85
C GLU A 178 -0.24 -12.92 7.94
N ALA A 179 0.90 -13.37 8.46
CA ALA A 179 2.10 -13.60 7.66
C ALA A 179 1.86 -14.62 6.53
N VAL A 180 1.08 -15.67 6.79
CA VAL A 180 0.72 -16.68 5.80
C VAL A 180 -0.24 -16.09 4.76
N LYS A 181 -1.26 -15.33 5.19
CA LYS A 181 -2.17 -14.63 4.25
C LYS A 181 -1.38 -13.74 3.29
N ARG A 182 -0.48 -12.88 3.79
CA ARG A 182 0.38 -12.03 2.95
C ARG A 182 1.24 -12.85 1.99
N ASN A 183 1.77 -13.99 2.45
CA ASN A 183 2.60 -14.85 1.60
C ASN A 183 1.78 -15.49 0.46
N ILE A 184 0.57 -15.94 0.77
CA ILE A 184 -0.38 -16.47 -0.23
C ILE A 184 -0.70 -15.39 -1.27
N PHE A 185 -1.03 -14.17 -0.84
CA PHE A 185 -1.25 -13.02 -1.73
C PHE A 185 -0.06 -12.78 -2.66
N LYS A 186 1.15 -12.74 -2.11
CA LYS A 186 2.39 -12.54 -2.87
C LYS A 186 2.58 -13.65 -3.91
N ARG A 187 2.41 -14.92 -3.54
CA ARG A 187 2.61 -16.08 -4.42
C ARG A 187 1.60 -16.14 -5.56
N ILE A 188 0.34 -15.84 -5.29
CA ILE A 188 -0.71 -15.86 -6.33
C ILE A 188 -0.46 -14.77 -7.37
N ASN A 189 0.00 -13.59 -6.94
CA ASN A 189 0.25 -12.45 -7.82
C ASN A 189 1.60 -12.48 -8.55
N THR A 190 2.27 -13.64 -8.63
CA THR A 190 3.56 -13.80 -9.32
C THR A 190 3.45 -13.97 -10.84
N GLY A 191 2.27 -14.29 -11.38
CA GLY A 191 2.04 -14.56 -12.82
C GLY A 191 2.07 -13.34 -13.75
N GLY A 192 2.75 -12.25 -13.37
CA GLY A 192 2.82 -10.97 -14.08
C GLY A 192 3.81 -10.02 -13.39
N MET A 193 3.59 -8.71 -13.47
CA MET A 193 4.36 -7.77 -12.64
C MET A 193 3.87 -7.90 -11.18
N PRO A 194 4.71 -8.39 -10.25
CA PRO A 194 4.30 -8.74 -8.90
C PRO A 194 3.90 -7.49 -8.11
N LEU A 195 2.90 -7.61 -7.26
CA LEU A 195 2.48 -6.53 -6.35
C LEU A 195 3.60 -6.15 -5.38
N THR A 196 3.72 -4.86 -5.07
CA THR A 196 4.58 -4.36 -3.99
C THR A 196 4.05 -4.82 -2.63
N LEU A 197 4.90 -4.79 -1.60
CA LEU A 197 4.43 -5.13 -0.25
C LEU A 197 3.38 -4.12 0.23
N GLN A 198 3.54 -2.83 -0.11
CA GLN A 198 2.55 -1.82 0.23
C GLN A 198 1.21 -2.04 -0.48
N GLU A 199 1.24 -2.48 -1.75
CA GLU A 199 0.03 -2.95 -2.42
C GLU A 199 -0.60 -4.07 -1.56
N ILE A 200 0.11 -5.16 -1.28
CA ILE A 200 -0.45 -6.28 -0.49
C ILE A 200 -1.04 -5.82 0.86
N ARG A 201 -0.39 -4.91 1.58
CA ARG A 201 -0.89 -4.35 2.85
C ARG A 201 -2.18 -3.54 2.65
N HIS A 202 -2.23 -2.70 1.62
CA HIS A 202 -3.43 -1.94 1.29
C HIS A 202 -4.61 -2.87 1.01
N ALA A 203 -4.41 -3.94 0.25
CA ALA A 203 -5.43 -4.96 -0.02
C ALA A 203 -6.02 -5.55 1.27
N LEU A 204 -5.14 -5.97 2.17
CA LEU A 204 -5.52 -6.75 3.34
C LEU A 204 -6.07 -5.89 4.49
N TYR A 205 -5.62 -4.64 4.58
CA TYR A 205 -5.86 -3.78 5.75
C TYR A 205 -6.64 -2.52 5.39
N GLN A 206 -7.70 -2.66 4.59
CA GLN A 206 -8.62 -1.58 4.25
C GLN A 206 -9.27 -0.94 5.49
N GLY A 207 -9.62 0.33 5.38
CA GLY A 207 -10.30 1.11 6.42
C GLY A 207 -9.67 2.47 6.67
N LYS A 208 -9.60 2.89 7.93
CA LYS A 208 -9.07 4.21 8.32
C LYS A 208 -7.61 4.40 7.88
N SER A 209 -6.81 3.34 7.93
CA SER A 209 -5.40 3.39 7.51
C SER A 209 -5.25 3.64 6.02
N SER A 210 -5.94 2.89 5.16
CA SER A 210 -5.91 3.10 3.71
C SER A 210 -6.40 4.50 3.32
N THR A 211 -7.45 5.00 3.98
CA THR A 211 -7.98 6.36 3.75
C THR A 211 -6.98 7.43 4.19
N LEU A 212 -6.41 7.30 5.40
CA LEU A 212 -5.42 8.23 5.93
C LEU A 212 -4.20 8.33 5.02
N LEU A 213 -3.64 7.20 4.60
CA LEU A 213 -2.46 7.19 3.72
C LEU A 213 -2.74 7.87 2.38
N TYR A 214 -3.95 7.68 1.83
CA TYR A 214 -4.36 8.34 0.60
C TYR A 214 -4.53 9.86 0.79
N GLU A 215 -5.23 10.29 1.84
CA GLU A 215 -5.41 11.70 2.16
C GLU A 215 -4.08 12.43 2.31
N LEU A 216 -3.13 11.83 3.04
CA LEU A 216 -1.79 12.39 3.23
C LEU A 216 -0.95 12.38 1.94
N SER A 217 -1.10 11.37 1.07
CA SER A 217 -0.41 11.35 -0.23
C SER A 217 -0.88 12.44 -1.19
N CYS A 218 -2.10 12.95 -0.98
CA CYS A 218 -2.68 14.01 -1.78
C CYS A 218 -2.58 15.39 -1.10
N SER A 219 -1.91 15.49 0.06
CA SER A 219 -1.75 16.77 0.77
C SER A 219 -0.79 17.70 0.01
N GLU A 220 -1.09 19.00 0.02
CA GLU A 220 -0.28 20.00 -0.68
C GLU A 220 1.14 20.06 -0.12
N GLU A 221 1.28 19.97 1.21
CA GLU A 221 2.57 19.98 1.90
C GLU A 221 3.46 18.81 1.46
N PHE A 222 2.88 17.63 1.30
CA PHE A 222 3.58 16.43 0.84
C PHE A 222 3.99 16.52 -0.64
N LEU A 223 3.09 16.99 -1.50
CA LEU A 223 3.37 17.16 -2.94
C LEU A 223 4.45 18.22 -3.18
N ASN A 224 4.44 19.31 -2.40
CA ASN A 224 5.44 20.37 -2.48
C ASN A 224 6.84 19.87 -2.13
N VAL A 225 7.00 19.13 -1.02
CA VAL A 225 8.32 18.68 -0.55
C VAL A 225 8.94 17.59 -1.44
N LEU A 226 8.12 16.70 -2.03
CA LEU A 226 8.62 15.65 -2.94
C LEU A 226 8.86 16.17 -4.37
N GLY A 227 8.09 17.18 -4.77
CA GLY A 227 8.00 17.69 -6.13
C GLY A 227 7.19 16.80 -7.08
N ASN A 228 6.73 17.37 -8.21
CA ASN A 228 5.87 16.72 -9.22
C ASN A 228 6.46 15.50 -9.96
N LYS A 229 7.55 14.90 -9.47
CA LYS A 229 8.27 13.80 -10.14
C LYS A 229 8.03 12.42 -9.52
N VAL A 230 7.32 12.33 -8.40
CA VAL A 230 7.02 11.04 -7.77
C VAL A 230 5.80 10.40 -8.40
N ASN A 231 5.96 9.19 -8.94
CA ASN A 231 4.85 8.42 -9.49
C ASN A 231 4.28 7.47 -8.42
N ASP A 232 3.09 7.78 -7.91
CA ASP A 232 2.41 6.98 -6.88
C ASP A 232 1.46 5.88 -7.44
N THR A 233 1.54 5.54 -8.73
CA THR A 233 0.65 4.52 -9.33
C THR A 233 0.72 3.15 -8.63
N ARG A 234 1.82 2.89 -7.92
CA ARG A 234 2.06 1.65 -7.16
C ARG A 234 2.21 1.85 -5.65
N MET A 235 1.66 2.95 -5.13
CA MET A 235 1.59 3.24 -3.69
C MET A 235 2.93 3.46 -2.97
N ALA A 236 4.00 3.78 -3.70
CA ALA A 236 5.31 4.05 -3.13
C ALA A 236 5.28 5.21 -2.14
N SER A 237 4.50 6.26 -2.42
CA SER A 237 4.29 7.41 -1.54
C SER A 237 3.52 7.02 -0.28
N ARG A 238 2.51 6.15 -0.42
CA ARG A 238 1.76 5.63 0.73
C ARG A 238 2.64 4.82 1.66
N GLU A 239 3.65 4.12 1.13
CA GLU A 239 4.63 3.41 1.96
C GLU A 239 5.53 4.38 2.73
N LEU A 240 6.02 5.46 2.10
CA LEU A 240 6.79 6.51 2.78
C LEU A 240 6.02 7.06 3.98
N ILE A 241 4.75 7.41 3.75
CA ILE A 241 3.85 7.94 4.78
C ILE A 241 3.63 6.89 5.88
N LEU A 242 3.40 5.63 5.52
CA LEU A 242 3.22 4.56 6.50
C LEU A 242 4.45 4.33 7.36
N ARG A 243 5.67 4.43 6.80
CA ARG A 243 6.92 4.37 7.57
C ARG A 243 6.97 5.50 8.58
N PHE A 244 6.73 6.74 8.14
CA PHE A 244 6.65 7.88 9.06
C PHE A 244 5.65 7.64 10.20
N ILE A 245 4.39 7.31 9.88
CA ILE A 245 3.33 7.12 10.88
C ILE A 245 3.69 5.97 11.83
N SER A 246 4.26 4.87 11.34
CA SER A 246 4.58 3.72 12.18
C SER A 246 5.55 4.04 13.31
N PHE A 247 6.58 4.87 13.04
CA PHE A 247 7.54 5.33 14.05
C PHE A 247 7.04 6.56 14.84
N LEU A 248 6.02 7.25 14.33
CA LEU A 248 5.29 8.28 15.06
C LEU A 248 4.41 7.66 16.15
N ILE A 249 3.64 6.62 15.83
CA ILE A 249 2.64 6.04 16.75
C ILE A 249 3.23 5.00 17.70
N PHE A 250 4.27 4.27 17.29
CA PHE A 250 4.92 3.26 18.13
C PHE A 250 6.25 3.76 18.66
N ASN A 251 6.67 3.23 19.81
CA ASN A 251 8.00 3.51 20.28
C ASN A 251 9.06 2.84 19.41
N ARG A 252 10.14 3.56 19.10
CA ARG A 252 11.20 3.08 18.20
C ARG A 252 11.94 1.88 18.79
N GLU A 253 12.10 1.82 20.11
CA GLU A 253 12.73 0.68 20.79
C GLU A 253 11.90 -0.60 20.69
N SER A 254 10.60 -0.49 20.39
CA SER A 254 9.73 -1.65 20.15
C SER A 254 9.96 -2.28 18.77
N TYR A 255 10.65 -1.60 17.85
CA TYR A 255 11.04 -2.17 16.56
C TYR A 255 12.17 -3.17 16.75
N LYS A 256 11.91 -4.47 16.50
CA LYS A 256 12.91 -5.54 16.64
C LYS A 256 13.51 -5.96 15.30
N SER A 257 12.66 -6.33 14.36
CA SER A 257 13.03 -6.73 13.01
C SER A 257 11.75 -6.88 12.18
N ASN A 258 11.88 -7.16 10.89
CA ASN A 258 10.77 -7.42 9.98
C ASN A 258 9.87 -6.19 9.74
N LEU A 259 10.36 -5.28 8.90
CA LEU A 259 9.66 -4.07 8.51
C LEU A 259 8.28 -4.34 7.89
N ASP A 260 8.12 -5.45 7.18
CA ASP A 260 6.82 -5.81 6.61
C ASP A 260 5.75 -6.07 7.68
N SER A 261 6.12 -6.83 8.72
CA SER A 261 5.24 -7.10 9.87
C SER A 261 4.95 -5.80 10.65
N TRP A 262 5.97 -4.96 10.83
CA TRP A 262 5.85 -3.66 11.50
C TRP A 262 4.84 -2.74 10.80
N LEU A 263 4.99 -2.51 9.50
CA LEU A 263 4.11 -1.65 8.71
C LEU A 263 2.70 -2.25 8.59
N SER A 264 2.59 -3.57 8.44
CA SER A 264 1.30 -4.27 8.45
C SER A 264 0.55 -4.06 9.77
N ASN A 265 1.24 -4.20 10.90
CA ASN A 265 0.65 -3.99 12.21
C ASN A 265 0.29 -2.52 12.45
N ALA A 266 1.07 -1.57 11.95
CA ALA A 266 0.72 -0.15 11.97
C ALA A 266 -0.62 0.12 11.29
N MET A 267 -0.85 -0.39 10.07
CA MET A 267 -2.14 -0.24 9.38
C MET A 267 -3.30 -0.85 10.18
N ARG A 268 -3.09 -2.05 10.74
CA ARG A 268 -4.11 -2.72 11.57
C ARG A 268 -4.44 -1.92 12.83
N VAL A 269 -3.45 -1.32 13.49
CA VAL A 269 -3.66 -0.47 14.67
C VAL A 269 -4.38 0.83 14.29
N ILE A 270 -3.99 1.48 13.19
CA ILE A 270 -4.66 2.70 12.70
C ILE A 270 -6.14 2.43 12.39
N ASN A 271 -6.48 1.24 11.88
CA ASN A 271 -7.88 0.85 11.64
C ASN A 271 -8.74 0.80 12.92
N LEU A 272 -8.11 0.65 14.10
CA LEU A 272 -8.78 0.63 15.40
C LEU A 272 -8.88 2.02 16.07
N MET A 273 -8.13 3.01 15.58
CA MET A 273 -8.09 4.34 16.18
C MET A 273 -9.44 5.08 16.13
N PRO A 274 -9.80 5.91 17.13
CA PRO A 274 -9.02 6.18 18.35
C PRO A 274 -9.23 5.13 19.45
N ASN A 275 -10.23 4.26 19.30
CA ASN A 275 -10.70 3.34 20.34
C ASN A 275 -9.98 1.99 20.27
N ILE A 276 -8.72 1.98 20.70
CA ILE A 276 -7.87 0.79 20.67
C ILE A 276 -8.07 -0.01 21.97
N THR A 277 -8.50 -1.27 21.88
CA THR A 277 -8.63 -2.15 23.05
C THR A 277 -7.47 -3.14 23.17
N SER A 278 -7.09 -3.51 24.41
CA SER A 278 -6.05 -4.53 24.65
C SER A 278 -6.39 -5.88 24.00
N LYS A 279 -7.68 -6.22 23.92
CA LYS A 279 -8.14 -7.45 23.26
C LYS A 279 -7.79 -7.45 21.77
N GLU A 280 -7.97 -6.33 21.08
CA GLU A 280 -7.64 -6.20 19.66
C GLU A 280 -6.12 -6.15 19.44
N LEU A 281 -5.37 -5.46 20.30
CA LEU A 281 -3.91 -5.49 20.25
C LEU A 281 -3.36 -6.90 20.44
N ASN A 282 -3.92 -7.68 21.36
CA ASN A 282 -3.56 -9.09 21.55
C ASN A 282 -3.87 -9.94 20.30
N LYS A 283 -4.91 -9.62 19.52
CA LYS A 283 -5.15 -10.26 18.22
C LYS A 283 -4.12 -9.84 17.17
N ILE A 284 -3.57 -8.63 17.25
CA ILE A 284 -2.57 -8.12 16.31
C ILE A 284 -1.21 -8.76 16.56
N TYR A 285 -0.73 -8.70 17.81
CA TYR A 285 0.60 -9.11 18.22
C TYR A 285 0.68 -10.54 18.77
N LYS A 286 -0.45 -11.26 18.85
CA LYS A 286 -0.56 -12.68 19.27
C LYS A 286 0.23 -12.99 20.54
N THR A 287 -0.20 -12.43 21.68
CA THR A 287 0.46 -12.65 22.99
C THR A 287 1.99 -12.50 22.90
N ALA A 288 2.46 -11.47 22.20
CA ALA A 288 3.84 -11.04 22.32
C ALA A 288 4.14 -10.78 23.80
N ASP A 289 5.33 -11.14 24.26
CA ASP A 289 5.76 -10.93 25.65
C ASP A 289 5.56 -9.47 26.10
N GLU A 290 5.63 -8.53 25.15
CA GLU A 290 5.34 -7.11 25.35
C GLU A 290 4.53 -6.55 24.16
N LEU A 291 3.37 -5.95 24.45
CA LEU A 291 2.63 -5.14 23.49
C LEU A 291 3.37 -3.82 23.25
N PRO A 292 3.36 -3.27 22.02
CA PRO A 292 4.00 -1.99 21.78
C PRO A 292 3.26 -0.88 22.51
N ILE A 293 4.03 0.08 23.01
CA ILE A 293 3.50 1.31 23.58
C ILE A 293 3.03 2.19 22.41
N ILE A 294 1.74 2.52 22.42
CA ILE A 294 1.13 3.44 21.46
C ILE A 294 1.24 4.85 22.04
N LYS A 295 2.06 5.68 21.41
CA LYS A 295 2.31 7.08 21.79
C LYS A 295 1.18 8.00 21.33
N LEU A 296 0.55 7.67 20.20
CA LEU A 296 -0.43 8.53 19.54
C LEU A 296 -1.54 7.69 18.90
N SER A 297 -2.80 8.07 19.13
CA SER A 297 -3.99 7.38 18.60
C SER A 297 -5.03 8.31 17.99
N ASP A 298 -4.79 9.62 17.98
CA ASP A 298 -5.64 10.61 17.33
C ASP A 298 -5.21 10.80 15.87
N LEU A 299 -6.16 10.63 14.93
CA LEU A 299 -5.88 10.72 13.50
C LEU A 299 -5.65 12.16 13.03
N ASP A 300 -6.28 13.14 13.65
CA ASP A 300 -6.12 14.54 13.29
C ASP A 300 -4.76 15.06 13.80
N GLU A 301 -4.36 14.65 15.00
CA GLU A 301 -3.00 14.95 15.51
C GLU A 301 -1.90 14.31 14.63
N ILE A 302 -2.10 13.07 14.16
CA ILE A 302 -1.17 12.44 13.18
C ILE A 302 -1.07 13.26 11.90
N LYS A 303 -2.20 13.76 11.38
CA LYS A 303 -2.23 14.59 10.16
C LYS A 303 -1.50 15.91 10.37
N ASP A 304 -1.70 16.56 11.51
CA ASP A 304 -1.05 17.83 11.83
C ASP A 304 0.47 17.67 11.98
N LEU A 305 0.91 16.62 12.69
CA LEU A 305 2.33 16.29 12.82
C LEU A 305 2.97 15.95 11.46
N PHE A 306 2.24 15.25 10.59
CA PHE A 306 2.70 14.98 9.23
C PHE A 306 2.89 16.26 8.42
N LYS A 307 1.90 17.15 8.39
CA LYS A 307 1.98 18.43 7.67
C LYS A 307 3.13 19.29 8.20
N LYS A 308 3.27 19.35 9.52
CA LYS A 308 4.39 20.03 10.21
C LYS A 308 5.74 19.45 9.77
N ALA A 309 5.86 18.12 9.69
CA ALA A 309 7.06 17.46 9.20
C ALA A 309 7.40 17.88 7.76
N MET A 310 6.42 17.80 6.85
CA MET A 310 6.62 18.10 5.43
C MET A 310 7.05 19.56 5.21
N LEU A 311 6.37 20.51 5.86
CA LEU A 311 6.73 21.92 5.80
C LEU A 311 8.15 22.18 6.30
N ARG A 312 8.52 21.57 7.44
CA ARG A 312 9.84 21.75 8.04
C ARG A 312 10.95 21.14 7.17
N CYS A 313 10.71 19.98 6.59
CA CYS A 313 11.63 19.35 5.64
C CYS A 313 11.83 20.22 4.38
N ASP A 314 10.76 20.78 3.82
CA ASP A 314 10.84 21.65 2.65
C ASP A 314 11.72 22.89 2.92
N LEU A 315 11.48 23.55 4.06
CA LEU A 315 12.25 24.73 4.48
C LEU A 315 13.74 24.44 4.72
N ILE A 316 14.08 23.24 5.20
CA ILE A 316 15.47 22.87 5.50
C ILE A 316 16.23 22.42 4.25
N PHE A 317 15.62 21.65 3.36
CA PHE A 317 16.36 20.95 2.31
C PHE A 317 16.26 21.54 0.89
N ASP A 318 15.55 22.64 0.66
CA ASP A 318 15.47 23.34 -0.64
C ASP A 318 15.16 22.40 -1.83
N GLY A 319 14.18 21.51 -1.64
CA GLY A 319 13.78 20.52 -2.64
C GLY A 319 14.74 19.32 -2.79
N HIS A 320 15.74 19.19 -1.92
CA HIS A 320 16.56 17.97 -1.74
C HIS A 320 16.09 17.10 -0.57
N ALA A 321 14.91 17.39 -0.03
CA ALA A 321 14.35 16.66 1.10
C ALA A 321 14.31 15.15 0.81
N PHE A 322 14.75 14.36 1.79
CA PHE A 322 14.72 12.90 1.77
C PHE A 322 15.62 12.25 0.69
N ARG A 323 16.61 12.97 0.19
CA ARG A 323 17.55 12.48 -0.84
C ARG A 323 18.96 12.40 -0.28
N LYS A 324 19.80 11.56 -0.90
CA LYS A 324 21.24 11.46 -0.59
C LYS A 324 22.06 12.60 -1.23
N SER A 325 21.44 13.35 -2.14
CA SER A 325 21.97 14.59 -2.69
C SER A 325 21.54 15.78 -1.82
N ILE A 326 22.37 16.80 -1.71
CA ILE A 326 22.12 18.02 -0.93
C ILE A 326 22.04 19.27 -1.82
N PRO A 327 21.52 20.41 -1.31
CA PRO A 327 21.54 21.66 -2.05
C PRO A 327 22.95 22.02 -2.50
N GLY A 328 23.11 22.29 -3.80
CA GLY A 328 24.41 22.55 -4.44
C GLY A 328 24.97 21.38 -5.25
N ASP A 329 24.40 20.17 -5.13
CA ASP A 329 24.72 19.06 -6.02
C ASP A 329 24.08 19.23 -7.41
N GLU A 330 24.77 18.80 -8.47
CA GLU A 330 24.31 18.97 -9.86
C GLU A 330 23.03 18.19 -10.18
N ARG A 331 22.80 17.06 -9.51
CA ARG A 331 21.65 16.18 -9.73
C ARG A 331 21.01 15.77 -8.42
N LYS A 332 19.68 15.66 -8.43
CA LYS A 332 18.89 15.11 -7.33
C LYS A 332 18.90 13.58 -7.41
N THR A 333 19.34 12.92 -6.34
CA THR A 333 19.19 11.46 -6.20
C THR A 333 17.73 11.10 -5.90
N PRO A 334 17.28 9.85 -6.10
CA PRO A 334 15.93 9.42 -5.75
C PRO A 334 15.60 9.64 -4.26
N ILE A 335 14.31 9.73 -3.93
CA ILE A 335 13.85 9.79 -2.53
C ILE A 335 14.18 8.48 -1.84
N ASN A 336 14.84 8.56 -0.70
CA ASN A 336 15.20 7.42 0.13
C ASN A 336 14.17 7.24 1.25
N LYS A 337 13.62 6.02 1.38
CA LYS A 337 12.55 5.72 2.34
C LYS A 337 12.99 5.90 3.79
N SER A 338 14.21 5.51 4.14
CA SER A 338 14.74 5.66 5.49
C SER A 338 14.99 7.12 5.85
N LEU A 339 15.50 7.93 4.91
CA LEU A 339 15.65 9.38 5.10
C LEU A 339 14.30 10.08 5.26
N PHE A 340 13.28 9.66 4.50
CA PHE A 340 11.91 10.14 4.69
C PHE A 340 11.40 9.89 6.11
N GLU A 341 11.50 8.64 6.56
CA GLU A 341 11.06 8.20 7.87
C GLU A 341 11.72 8.99 9.00
N VAL A 342 13.06 9.04 9.02
CA VAL A 342 13.83 9.62 10.13
C VAL A 342 13.75 11.15 10.16
N TRP A 343 13.90 11.84 9.04
CA TRP A 343 13.86 13.31 9.02
C TRP A 343 12.47 13.82 9.37
N SER A 344 11.42 13.16 8.85
CA SER A 344 10.04 13.55 9.16
C SER A 344 9.72 13.35 10.64
N ASN A 345 10.17 12.24 11.25
CA ASN A 345 9.98 11.99 12.68
C ASN A 345 10.80 12.95 13.54
N VAL A 346 12.05 13.24 13.21
CA VAL A 346 12.88 14.15 14.02
C VAL A 346 12.34 15.58 13.94
N LEU A 347 12.04 16.07 12.74
CA LEU A 347 11.63 17.45 12.56
C LEU A 347 10.20 17.72 13.03
N CYS A 348 9.28 16.76 13.08
CA CYS A 348 7.93 17.02 13.60
C CYS A 348 7.90 17.25 15.12
N HIS A 349 8.80 16.60 15.87
CA HIS A 349 8.85 16.67 17.33
C HIS A 349 9.62 17.87 17.89
N LEU A 350 10.38 18.62 17.07
CA LEU A 350 11.05 19.83 17.54
C LEU A 350 10.02 20.89 17.99
N THR A 351 10.36 21.64 19.04
CA THR A 351 9.61 22.85 19.39
C THR A 351 9.71 23.89 18.25
N ASP A 352 8.84 24.89 18.24
CA ASP A 352 8.94 25.94 17.22
C ASP A 352 10.21 26.78 17.40
N ASP A 353 10.62 27.06 18.64
CA ASP A 353 11.85 27.77 18.97
C ASP A 353 13.10 26.99 18.50
N ASP A 354 13.16 25.68 18.76
CA ASP A 354 14.28 24.85 18.33
C ASP A 354 14.33 24.72 16.81
N PHE A 355 13.18 24.65 16.15
CA PHE A 355 13.15 24.63 14.68
C PHE A 355 13.61 25.96 14.08
N ILE A 356 13.27 27.09 14.69
CA ILE A 356 13.77 28.41 14.26
C ILE A 356 15.30 28.45 14.34
N LYS A 357 15.89 28.04 15.48
CA LYS A 357 17.35 27.95 15.63
C LYS A 357 17.99 27.04 14.60
N LEU A 358 17.41 25.85 14.40
CA LEU A 358 17.89 24.88 13.40
C LEU A 358 17.87 25.48 11.99
N LYS A 359 16.80 26.21 11.65
CA LYS A 359 16.64 26.86 10.34
C LYS A 359 17.63 28.01 10.15
N ASP A 360 17.85 28.83 11.18
CA ASP A 360 18.82 29.92 11.12
C ASP A 360 20.25 29.38 10.94
N ASN A 361 20.55 28.22 11.55
CA ASN A 361 21.81 27.50 11.42
C ASN A 361 21.82 26.44 10.29
N LYS A 362 20.88 26.52 9.33
CA LYS A 362 20.69 25.51 8.26
C LYS A 362 21.96 25.17 7.48
N LYS A 363 22.84 26.15 7.23
CA LYS A 363 24.09 25.89 6.49
C LYS A 363 24.99 24.92 7.25
N TYR A 364 25.11 25.10 8.57
CA TYR A 364 25.89 24.23 9.44
C TYR A 364 25.29 22.82 9.50
N LEU A 365 23.95 22.72 9.59
CA LEU A 365 23.24 21.43 9.51
C LEU A 365 23.58 20.68 8.22
N LEU A 366 23.51 21.36 7.07
CA LEU A 366 23.76 20.74 5.77
C LEU A 366 25.22 20.30 5.59
N GLU A 367 26.18 21.05 6.14
CA GLU A 367 27.60 20.67 6.17
C GLU A 367 27.82 19.40 7.01
N LYS A 368 27.20 19.31 8.19
CA LYS A 368 27.23 18.10 9.04
C LYS A 368 26.50 16.94 8.38
N TYR A 369 25.36 17.20 7.75
CA TYR A 369 24.57 16.19 7.08
C TYR A 369 25.34 15.57 5.90
N LYS A 370 26.09 16.38 5.17
CA LYS A 370 26.98 15.90 4.11
C LYS A 370 28.00 14.89 4.62
N LEU A 371 28.62 15.16 5.78
CA LEU A 371 29.63 14.27 6.36
C LEU A 371 29.03 12.91 6.72
N ILE A 372 27.82 12.87 7.31
CA ILE A 372 27.17 11.59 7.62
C ILE A 372 26.68 10.86 6.36
N LEU A 373 26.37 11.56 5.27
CA LEU A 373 26.05 10.95 3.98
C LEU A 373 27.26 10.33 3.28
N GLU A 374 28.48 10.67 3.72
CA GLU A 374 29.74 10.05 3.28
C GLU A 374 30.19 8.91 4.21
N ASP A 375 29.56 8.77 5.38
CA ASP A 375 29.84 7.70 6.34
C ASP A 375 29.27 6.35 5.89
N ALA A 376 30.12 5.33 5.84
CA ALA A 376 29.77 4.03 5.29
C ALA A 376 28.69 3.30 6.11
N ASP A 377 28.73 3.44 7.43
CA ASP A 377 27.77 2.79 8.33
C ASP A 377 26.39 3.45 8.21
N PHE A 378 26.34 4.79 8.18
CA PHE A 378 25.11 5.53 7.96
C PHE A 378 24.50 5.25 6.57
N VAL A 379 25.31 5.28 5.51
CA VAL A 379 24.84 4.95 4.14
C VAL A 379 24.28 3.54 4.07
N SER A 380 24.90 2.58 4.77
CA SER A 380 24.40 1.22 4.89
C SER A 380 23.06 1.16 5.63
N ALA A 381 22.94 1.91 6.74
CA ALA A 381 21.74 1.98 7.59
C ALA A 381 20.52 2.64 6.95
N ILE A 382 20.71 3.42 5.87
CA ILE A 382 19.62 4.00 5.07
C ILE A 382 19.40 3.29 3.72
N SER A 383 20.20 2.25 3.40
CA SER A 383 20.12 1.54 2.12
C SER A 383 20.10 0.02 2.29
N ARG A 384 21.27 -0.63 2.41
CA ARG A 384 21.39 -2.09 2.35
C ARG A 384 20.88 -2.81 3.59
N HIS A 385 20.88 -2.15 4.73
CA HIS A 385 20.45 -2.73 6.01
C HIS A 385 19.37 -1.89 6.66
N SER A 386 18.59 -1.19 5.82
CA SER A 386 17.57 -0.22 6.22
C SER A 386 16.53 -0.79 7.19
N SER A 387 16.27 -2.10 7.11
CA SER A 387 15.30 -2.81 7.93
C SER A 387 15.86 -3.37 9.25
N MET A 388 17.18 -3.34 9.49
CA MET A 388 17.76 -3.86 10.74
C MET A 388 17.49 -2.91 11.92
N GLN A 389 17.13 -3.44 13.10
CA GLN A 389 16.90 -2.61 14.29
C GLN A 389 18.10 -1.73 14.64
N SER A 390 19.32 -2.27 14.57
CA SER A 390 20.55 -1.50 14.80
C SER A 390 20.69 -0.34 13.81
N SER A 391 20.29 -0.53 12.55
CA SER A 391 20.31 0.51 11.53
C SER A 391 19.24 1.56 11.75
N VAL A 392 18.03 1.17 12.18
CA VAL A 392 16.98 2.11 12.59
C VAL A 392 17.46 3.00 13.74
N ILE A 393 17.92 2.39 14.83
CA ILE A 393 18.41 3.13 15.99
C ILE A 393 19.61 4.02 15.60
N GLY A 394 20.55 3.47 14.83
CA GLY A 394 21.74 4.17 14.36
C GLY A 394 21.42 5.42 13.54
N ARG A 395 20.52 5.32 12.54
CA ARG A 395 20.16 6.48 11.70
C ARG A 395 19.43 7.58 12.48
N TYR A 396 18.57 7.21 13.44
CA TYR A 396 17.91 8.18 14.31
C TYR A 396 18.93 8.89 15.20
N ASN A 397 19.81 8.15 15.87
CA ASN A 397 20.84 8.74 16.72
C ASN A 397 21.76 9.69 15.94
N ALA A 398 22.20 9.30 14.74
CA ALA A 398 23.05 10.14 13.90
C ALA A 398 22.36 11.46 13.55
N ILE A 399 21.09 11.42 13.15
CA ILE A 399 20.33 12.62 12.77
C ILE A 399 19.96 13.47 13.98
N GLU A 400 19.51 12.87 15.08
CA GLU A 400 19.21 13.59 16.32
C GLU A 400 20.45 14.30 16.87
N ASN A 401 21.63 13.69 16.75
CA ASN A 401 22.89 14.30 17.19
C ASN A 401 23.24 15.54 16.37
N ILE A 402 23.21 15.47 15.03
CA ILE A 402 23.51 16.66 14.21
C ILE A 402 22.48 17.77 14.39
N VAL A 403 21.21 17.42 14.65
CA VAL A 403 20.15 18.39 14.94
C VAL A 403 20.42 19.08 16.27
N LYS A 404 20.73 18.32 17.33
CA LYS A 404 21.09 18.88 18.65
C LYS A 404 22.33 19.77 18.57
N GLU A 405 23.41 19.29 17.94
CA GLU A 405 24.64 20.07 17.75
C GLU A 405 24.39 21.39 17.02
N THR A 406 23.44 21.43 16.09
CA THR A 406 23.09 22.65 15.33
C THR A 406 22.21 23.62 16.12
N ILE A 407 21.39 23.10 17.04
CA ILE A 407 20.53 23.94 17.90
C ILE A 407 21.34 24.54 19.06
N ASP A 408 22.29 23.77 19.59
CA ASP A 408 23.09 24.13 20.76
C ASP A 408 24.33 24.98 20.40
N GLY A 409 24.82 24.88 19.15
CA GLY A 409 25.94 25.65 18.60
C GLY A 409 25.50 26.92 17.89
#